data_AF-V8G547-F1
#
_entry.id   AF-V8G547-F1
#
_cell.length_a   1.000
_cell.length_b   1.000
_cell.length_c   1.000
_cell.angle_alpha   90.00
_cell.angle_beta   90.00
_cell.angle_gamma   90.00
#
_symmetry.space_group_name_H-M   'P 1'
#
loop_
_entity.id
_entity.type
_entity.pdbx_description
1 polymer ?
#
loop_
_entity_poly.entity_id
_entity_poly.type
_entity_poly.pdbx_seq_one_letter_code
_entity_poly.pdbx_strand_id
1 'polypeptide(L)'
;MSLFNCIKSTLIVCAFSLCLSFGAIANTHNLVPQDLEYWTIARCAGMVSKDAGQTALQDDWYLTASALLERQSYEIEVYEAINEYLVDYLAKSNLMSHQGTKIRSLACIKVLAEPTFRKLLLP
;
A
#
# COMPACT_ATOMS: atom_id res chain seq x y z
N MET A 1 0.56 5.92 -33.84
CA MET A 1 0.51 6.92 -32.75
C MET A 1 0.19 6.16 -31.47
N SER A 2 1.17 6.05 -30.57
CA SER A 2 1.30 4.96 -29.59
C SER A 2 0.52 5.21 -28.29
N LEU A 3 -0.10 4.15 -27.75
CA LEU A 3 -0.76 4.07 -26.44
C LEU A 3 0.04 4.67 -25.27
N PHE A 4 1.37 4.82 -25.43
CA PHE A 4 2.27 5.42 -24.45
C PHE A 4 1.96 6.89 -24.14
N ASN A 5 1.36 7.65 -25.06
CA ASN A 5 1.04 9.07 -24.79
C ASN A 5 -0.20 9.25 -23.90
N CYS A 6 -1.08 8.25 -23.80
CA CYS A 6 -2.26 8.33 -22.96
C CYS A 6 -1.90 8.14 -21.48
N ILE A 7 -0.97 7.22 -21.19
CA ILE A 7 -0.57 6.89 -19.81
C ILE A 7 0.25 8.01 -19.16
N LYS A 8 1.03 8.77 -19.96
CA LYS A 8 1.84 9.88 -19.45
C LYS A 8 1.00 11.07 -18.97
N SER A 9 -0.19 11.28 -19.54
CA SER A 9 -1.08 12.36 -19.11
C SER A 9 -1.89 12.01 -17.87
N THR A 10 -2.25 10.74 -17.67
CA THR A 10 -3.09 10.34 -16.51
C THR A 10 -2.31 10.28 -15.20
N LEU A 11 -1.00 9.99 -15.23
CA LEU A 11 -0.16 9.93 -14.03
C LEU A 11 0.22 11.32 -13.48
N ILE A 12 0.22 12.36 -14.31
CA ILE A 12 0.53 13.74 -13.88
C ILE A 12 -0.65 14.39 -13.16
N VAL A 13 -1.88 13.95 -13.43
CA VAL A 13 -3.09 14.51 -12.79
C VAL A 13 -3.27 14.00 -11.35
N CYS A 14 -2.80 12.79 -11.02
CA CYS A 14 -2.85 12.29 -9.64
C CYS A 14 -1.80 12.95 -8.72
N ALA A 15 -0.71 13.49 -9.26
CA ALA A 15 0.36 14.11 -8.47
C ALA A 15 0.05 15.56 -8.03
N PHE A 16 -0.82 16.27 -8.76
CA PHE A 16 -1.14 17.68 -8.45
C PHE A 16 -2.39 17.87 -7.59
N SER A 17 -3.23 16.85 -7.43
CA SER A 17 -4.50 16.99 -6.72
C SER A 17 -4.45 16.63 -5.22
N LEU A 18 -3.30 16.19 -4.69
CA LEU A 18 -3.14 15.80 -3.29
C LEU A 18 -2.69 16.95 -2.35
N CYS A 19 -2.49 18.16 -2.86
CA CYS A 19 -2.04 19.31 -2.06
C CYS A 19 -3.14 20.28 -1.62
N LEU A 20 -4.42 20.05 -1.94
CA LEU A 20 -5.50 20.99 -1.62
C LEU A 20 -6.77 20.29 -1.12
N SER A 21 -6.71 19.76 0.11
CA SER A 21 -7.90 19.65 0.97
C SER A 21 -7.50 19.38 2.42
N PHE A 22 -6.83 20.34 3.06
CA PHE A 22 -6.93 20.51 4.51
C PHE A 22 -8.30 21.15 4.79
N GLY A 23 -9.32 20.31 4.92
CA GLY A 23 -10.67 20.69 5.29
C GLY A 23 -11.27 19.55 6.09
N ALA A 24 -11.48 19.80 7.38
CA ALA A 24 -12.00 18.83 8.33
C ALA A 24 -13.29 18.15 7.85
N ILE A 25 -13.23 16.85 7.63
CA ILE A 25 -14.39 15.97 7.68
C ILE A 25 -14.00 14.82 8.61
N ALA A 26 -14.29 14.99 9.90
CA ALA A 26 -14.34 13.89 10.84
C ALA A 26 -15.52 12.99 10.43
N ASN A 27 -15.28 12.08 9.49
CA ASN A 27 -16.24 11.07 9.10
C ASN A 27 -15.95 9.82 9.92
N THR A 28 -16.68 9.68 11.02
CA THR A 28 -16.71 8.46 11.84
C THR A 28 -17.42 7.34 11.07
N HIS A 29 -16.73 6.67 10.16
CA HIS A 29 -17.15 5.38 9.58
C HIS A 29 -15.95 4.59 9.05
N ASN A 30 -15.12 4.07 9.97
CA ASN A 30 -14.49 2.74 9.96
C ASN A 30 -13.43 2.74 11.07
N LEU A 31 -13.47 1.74 11.96
CA LEU A 31 -12.62 1.61 13.15
C LEU A 31 -11.12 1.35 12.84
N VAL A 32 -10.71 1.53 11.58
CA VAL A 32 -9.33 1.35 11.13
C VAL A 32 -8.75 2.73 10.80
N PRO A 33 -7.69 3.17 11.49
CA PRO A 33 -7.04 4.42 11.15
C PRO A 33 -6.39 4.33 9.77
N GLN A 34 -6.83 5.23 8.90
CA GLN A 34 -6.44 5.33 7.49
C GLN A 34 -4.91 5.35 7.29
N ASP A 35 -4.17 5.90 8.25
CA ASP A 35 -2.70 5.96 8.23
C ASP A 35 -2.03 4.57 8.34
N LEU A 36 -2.62 3.61 9.07
CA LEU A 36 -2.09 2.24 9.19
C LEU A 36 -2.36 1.40 7.92
N GLU A 37 -3.48 1.63 7.25
CA GLU A 37 -3.74 1.07 5.92
C GLU A 37 -2.73 1.58 4.89
N TYR A 38 -2.45 2.88 4.91
CA TYR A 38 -1.45 3.49 4.02
C TYR A 38 -0.05 2.99 4.32
N TRP A 39 0.29 2.85 5.60
CA TRP A 39 1.55 2.25 6.00
C TRP A 39 1.67 0.82 5.47
N THR A 40 0.62 0.02 5.62
CA THR A 40 0.54 -1.36 5.10
C THR A 40 0.77 -1.41 3.60
N ILE A 41 0.09 -0.53 2.83
CA ILE A 41 0.25 -0.49 1.37
C ILE A 41 1.69 -0.13 1.00
N ALA A 42 2.24 0.93 1.59
CA ALA A 42 3.61 1.38 1.32
C ALA A 42 4.62 0.28 1.65
N ARG A 43 4.45 -0.38 2.81
CA ARG A 43 5.31 -1.48 3.25
C ARG A 43 5.25 -2.66 2.29
N CYS A 44 4.05 -3.10 1.93
CA CYS A 44 3.85 -4.19 0.96
C CYS A 44 4.44 -3.86 -0.42
N ALA A 45 4.24 -2.63 -0.90
CA ALA A 45 4.76 -2.18 -2.19
C ALA A 45 6.30 -2.21 -2.22
N GLY A 46 6.96 -1.83 -1.11
CA GLY A 46 8.41 -1.98 -0.97
C GLY A 46 8.88 -3.44 -1.03
N MET A 47 8.15 -4.37 -0.39
CA MET A 47 8.43 -5.81 -0.47
C MET A 47 8.30 -6.35 -1.90
N VAL A 48 7.22 -5.96 -2.60
CA VAL A 48 7.00 -6.35 -4.00
C VAL A 48 8.07 -5.78 -4.93
N SER A 49 8.48 -4.52 -4.73
CA SER A 49 9.57 -3.91 -5.50
C SER A 49 10.91 -4.61 -5.26
N LYS A 50 11.21 -4.98 -4.01
CA LYS A 50 12.40 -5.76 -3.66
C LYS A 50 12.43 -7.10 -4.41
N ASP A 51 11.33 -7.85 -4.37
CA ASP A 51 11.20 -9.13 -5.06
C ASP A 51 11.35 -9.00 -6.59
N ALA A 52 10.99 -7.84 -7.14
CA ALA A 52 11.14 -7.53 -8.57
C ALA A 52 12.54 -6.99 -8.94
N GLY A 53 13.45 -6.85 -7.98
CA GLY A 53 14.78 -6.27 -8.20
C GLY A 53 14.77 -4.75 -8.45
N GLN A 54 13.67 -4.06 -8.12
CA GLN A 54 13.49 -2.63 -8.34
C GLN A 54 13.92 -1.84 -7.10
N THR A 55 15.23 -1.68 -6.92
CA THR A 55 15.81 -1.07 -5.69
C THR A 55 15.38 0.37 -5.47
N ALA A 56 15.37 1.22 -6.52
CA ALA A 56 14.92 2.60 -6.38
C ALA A 56 13.45 2.69 -5.92
N LEU A 57 12.56 1.87 -6.48
CA LEU A 57 11.16 1.83 -6.06
C LEU A 57 11.00 1.24 -4.66
N GLN A 58 11.80 0.24 -4.30
CA GLN A 58 11.81 -0.30 -2.94
C GLN A 58 12.12 0.80 -1.92
N ASP A 59 13.18 1.58 -2.16
CA ASP A 59 13.64 2.59 -1.22
C ASP A 59 12.62 3.73 -1.07
N ASP A 60 12.01 4.18 -2.19
CA ASP A 60 10.93 5.18 -2.16
C ASP A 60 9.72 4.70 -1.33
N TRP A 61 9.32 3.43 -1.50
CA TRP A 61 8.21 2.86 -0.74
C TRP A 61 8.53 2.71 0.74
N TYR A 62 9.75 2.33 1.09
CA TYR A 62 10.16 2.24 2.49
C TYR A 62 10.31 3.61 3.16
N LEU A 63 10.79 4.64 2.45
CA LEU A 63 10.75 6.01 2.93
C LEU A 63 9.32 6.48 3.20
N THR A 64 8.39 6.16 2.30
CA THR A 64 6.96 6.46 2.48
C THR A 64 6.39 5.75 3.72
N ALA A 65 6.72 4.47 3.92
CA ALA A 65 6.29 3.72 5.10
C ALA A 65 6.88 4.31 6.40
N SER A 66 8.16 4.70 6.40
CA SER A 66 8.79 5.37 7.54
C SER A 66 8.10 6.69 7.90
N ALA A 67 7.81 7.54 6.91
CA ALA A 67 7.12 8.81 7.15
C ALA A 67 5.70 8.62 7.72
N LEU A 68 5.00 7.54 7.31
CA LEU A 68 3.69 7.19 7.87
C LEU A 68 3.81 6.65 9.30
N LEU A 69 4.87 5.89 9.60
CA LEU A 69 5.13 5.35 10.93
C LEU A 69 5.39 6.47 11.95
N GLU A 70 6.14 7.51 11.58
CA GLU A 70 6.42 8.68 12.44
C GLU A 70 5.15 9.45 12.88
N ARG A 71 4.06 9.31 12.14
CA ARG A 71 2.78 9.97 12.43
C ARG A 71 1.85 9.15 13.32
N GLN A 72 2.25 7.92 13.67
CA GLN A 72 1.40 6.94 14.34
C GLN A 72 1.96 6.58 15.71
N SER A 73 1.09 6.15 16.61
CA SER A 73 1.43 5.82 18.00
C SER A 73 1.11 4.37 18.36
N TYR A 74 1.07 3.46 17.38
CA TYR A 74 0.91 2.03 17.65
C TYR A 74 2.19 1.44 18.23
N GLU A 75 2.02 0.42 19.06
CA GLU A 75 3.11 -0.42 19.56
C GLU A 75 3.80 -1.17 18.40
N ILE A 76 5.09 -1.48 18.58
CA ILE A 76 5.92 -2.09 17.53
C ILE A 76 5.35 -3.43 17.04
N GLU A 77 4.73 -4.18 17.95
CA GLU A 77 4.14 -5.50 17.72
C GLU A 77 3.02 -5.47 16.67
N VAL A 78 2.31 -4.34 16.53
CA VAL A 78 1.28 -4.18 15.48
C VAL A 78 1.92 -4.21 14.10
N TYR A 79 3.02 -3.47 13.93
CA TYR A 79 3.75 -3.41 12.65
C TYR A 79 4.46 -4.73 12.34
N GLU A 80 4.97 -5.43 13.35
CA GLU A 80 5.56 -6.76 13.21
C GLU A 80 4.52 -7.78 12.75
N ALA A 81 3.36 -7.83 13.41
CA ALA A 81 2.27 -8.73 13.03
C ALA A 81 1.76 -8.47 11.60
N ILE A 82 1.64 -7.20 11.20
CA ILE A 82 1.29 -6.84 9.82
C ILE A 82 2.39 -7.31 8.85
N ASN A 83 3.67 -7.08 9.17
CA ASN A 83 4.79 -7.51 8.33
C ASN A 83 4.81 -9.02 8.12
N GLU A 84 4.65 -9.81 9.18
CA GLU A 84 4.58 -11.27 9.11
C GLU A 84 3.41 -11.72 8.22
N TYR A 85 2.23 -11.12 8.41
CA TYR A 85 1.06 -11.40 7.59
C TYR A 85 1.33 -11.10 6.11
N LEU A 86 1.96 -9.95 5.80
CA LEU A 86 2.26 -9.55 4.43
C LEU A 86 3.24 -10.51 3.74
N VAL A 87 4.27 -10.98 4.44
CA VAL A 87 5.22 -11.99 3.91
C VAL A 87 4.45 -13.24 3.49
N ASP A 88 3.63 -13.77 4.39
CA ASP A 88 2.84 -14.97 4.17
C ASP A 88 1.81 -14.79 3.05
N TYR A 89 1.11 -13.66 3.03
CA TYR A 89 0.10 -13.34 2.03
C TYR A 89 0.71 -13.21 0.64
N LEU A 90 1.83 -12.50 0.50
CA LEU A 90 2.52 -12.33 -0.77
C LEU A 90 3.07 -13.65 -1.32
N ALA A 91 3.57 -14.53 -0.46
CA ALA A 91 4.04 -15.86 -0.84
C ALA A 91 2.90 -16.72 -1.41
N LYS A 92 1.70 -16.65 -0.80
CA LYS A 92 0.51 -17.44 -1.19
C LYS A 92 -0.30 -16.80 -2.32
N SER A 93 -0.15 -15.49 -2.53
CA SER A 93 -0.93 -14.75 -3.54
C SER A 93 -0.59 -15.20 -4.96
N ASN A 94 -1.62 -15.62 -5.70
CA ASN A 94 -1.55 -16.01 -7.12
C ASN A 94 -2.42 -15.09 -7.99
N LEU A 95 -2.46 -13.79 -7.66
CA LEU A 95 -3.19 -12.82 -8.46
C LEU A 95 -2.55 -12.68 -9.85
N MET A 96 -3.32 -12.99 -10.88
CA MET A 96 -2.91 -12.96 -12.28
C MET A 96 -3.68 -11.91 -13.06
N SER A 97 -3.03 -11.28 -14.04
CA SER A 97 -3.66 -10.46 -15.05
C SER A 97 -4.46 -11.33 -16.02
N HIS A 98 -5.34 -10.70 -16.80
CA HIS A 98 -6.03 -11.36 -17.90
C HIS A 98 -5.04 -11.97 -18.92
N GLN A 99 -3.81 -11.45 -18.99
CA GLN A 99 -2.74 -11.94 -19.87
C GLN A 99 -1.85 -13.01 -19.21
N GLY A 100 -2.22 -13.51 -18.01
CA GLY A 100 -1.46 -14.55 -17.32
C GLY A 100 -0.17 -14.05 -16.66
N THR A 101 -0.04 -12.75 -16.39
CA THR A 101 1.10 -12.18 -15.67
C THR A 101 0.77 -12.01 -14.19
N LYS A 102 1.66 -12.39 -13.28
CA LYS A 102 1.45 -12.19 -11.84
C LYS A 102 1.41 -10.69 -11.50
N ILE A 103 0.32 -10.21 -10.92
CA ILE A 103 0.14 -8.82 -10.47
C ILE A 103 0.39 -8.75 -8.97
N ARG A 104 1.66 -8.80 -8.56
CA ARG A 104 2.03 -8.78 -7.13
C ARG A 104 1.62 -7.48 -6.44
N SER A 105 1.67 -6.34 -7.14
CA SER A 105 1.27 -5.04 -6.58
C SER A 105 -0.22 -4.98 -6.20
N LEU A 106 -1.09 -5.71 -6.91
CA LEU A 106 -2.52 -5.77 -6.57
C LEU A 106 -2.77 -6.49 -5.24
N ALA A 107 -1.87 -7.41 -4.84
CA ALA A 107 -1.94 -8.09 -3.55
C ALA A 107 -1.88 -7.07 -2.40
N CYS A 108 -1.09 -6.01 -2.53
CA CYS A 108 -0.96 -4.96 -1.50
C CYS A 108 -2.26 -4.19 -1.24
N ILE A 109 -3.17 -4.14 -2.22
CA ILE A 109 -4.50 -3.54 -2.05
C ILE A 109 -5.50 -4.61 -1.58
N LYS A 110 -5.43 -5.81 -2.17
CA LYS A 110 -6.35 -6.91 -1.86
C LYS A 110 -6.24 -7.41 -0.42
N VAL A 111 -5.05 -7.33 0.19
CA VAL A 111 -4.85 -7.72 1.59
C VAL A 111 -5.74 -6.93 2.55
N LEU A 112 -6.05 -5.66 2.26
CA LEU A 112 -6.93 -4.82 3.08
C LEU A 112 -8.38 -5.33 3.13
N ALA A 113 -8.78 -6.16 2.15
CA ALA A 113 -10.11 -6.78 2.12
C ALA A 113 -10.15 -8.13 2.86
N GLU A 114 -9.01 -8.69 3.28
CA GLU A 114 -8.95 -9.97 3.99
C GLU A 114 -9.51 -9.81 5.41
N PRO A 115 -10.54 -10.58 5.82
CA PRO A 115 -11.13 -10.46 7.15
C PRO A 115 -10.13 -10.72 8.28
N THR A 116 -9.18 -11.63 8.07
CA THR A 116 -8.09 -11.94 9.01
C THR A 116 -7.11 -10.78 9.13
N PHE A 117 -6.76 -10.14 8.01
CA PHE A 117 -5.90 -8.96 8.02
C PHE A 117 -6.57 -7.76 8.69
N ARG A 118 -7.86 -7.54 8.41
CA ARG A 118 -8.64 -6.44 9.00
C ARG A 118 -8.61 -6.43 10.52
N LYS A 119 -8.54 -7.61 11.16
CA LYS A 119 -8.42 -7.73 12.62
C LYS A 119 -7.10 -7.17 13.17
N LEU A 120 -6.03 -7.17 12.38
CA LEU A 120 -4.73 -6.60 12.77
C LEU A 120 -4.72 -5.06 12.71
N LEU A 121 -5.70 -4.47 12.03
CA LEU A 121 -5.80 -3.02 11.87
C LEU A 121 -6.72 -2.36 12.92
N LEU A 122 -7.35 -3.16 13.77
CA LEU A 122 -8.21 -2.68 14.84
C LEU A 122 -7.37 -2.57 16.12
N PRO A 123 -7.45 -1.44 16.86
CA PRO A 123 -6.78 -1.28 18.14
C PRO A 123 -7.35 -2.21 19.23
#